data_AF-A0A960G6F9-F1
#
_entry.id   AF-A0A960G6F9-F1
#
_cell.length_a   1.000
_cell.length_b   1.000
_cell.length_c   1.000
_cell.angle_alpha   90.00
_cell.angle_beta   90.00
_cell.angle_gamma   90.00
#
_symmetry.space_group_name_H-M   'P 1'
#
loop_
_entity.id
_entity.type
_entity.pdbx_description
1 polymer ?
#
loop_
_entity_poly.entity_id
_entity_poly.type
_entity_poly.pdbx_seq_one_letter_code
_entity_poly.pdbx_strand_id
1 'polypeptide(L)'
;MDQPVPVDPEISQSWTVTAIGSRVSQRTLELVGEPAPGSRLAQVDTAYPYEQVSGRVRGYLSAALEHLIFWADYATPLKFHEDQAVLVSLRPAYTIARAALEASAQAVWLMNSPDPTECIRRHLCLARWDLQEYRKSKLDTAAKESIKAQEAELVQRVSAVFAEDQIRPPNGYLDVIRSACSAEELPLTADDAERLWRAASGAAHGKQWPNVELRTTVATGMTQSVQETALVPDPIGIRDVLNAGYKVTQYGVLRFADYSGADLHQLSLDATLWVSSRLPQRRDLPAGTFERITSDVVTRHTAIRVSGSAE
;
A
#
# COMPACT_ATOMS: atom_id res chain seq x y z
N MET A 1 15.57 -27.31 13.89
CA MET A 1 14.40 -26.86 14.66
C MET A 1 13.22 -27.58 14.08
N ASP A 2 12.66 -28.53 14.84
CA ASP A 2 11.59 -29.38 14.33
C ASP A 2 10.20 -28.80 14.62
N GLN A 3 10.12 -27.72 15.41
CA GLN A 3 8.85 -27.06 15.75
C GLN A 3 8.89 -25.54 15.47
N PRO A 4 7.85 -24.98 14.81
CA PRO A 4 7.69 -23.54 14.66
C PRO A 4 7.55 -22.83 16.01
N VAL A 5 8.03 -21.59 16.09
CA VAL A 5 7.86 -20.74 17.28
C VAL A 5 6.52 -20.00 17.15
N PRO A 6 5.62 -20.11 18.14
CA PRO A 6 4.32 -19.45 18.08
C PRO A 6 4.50 -17.93 18.10
N VAL A 7 3.70 -17.24 17.30
CA VAL A 7 3.61 -15.78 17.31
C VAL A 7 2.71 -15.35 18.46
N ASP A 8 3.06 -14.27 19.14
CA ASP A 8 2.23 -13.65 20.16
C ASP A 8 0.79 -13.39 19.62
N PRO A 9 -0.26 -13.76 20.37
CA PRO A 9 -1.65 -13.58 19.92
C PRO A 9 -2.02 -12.14 19.54
N GLU A 10 -1.50 -11.12 20.23
CA GLU A 10 -1.77 -9.72 19.91
C GLU A 10 -1.14 -9.33 18.58
N ILE A 11 0.07 -9.83 18.29
CA ILE A 11 0.72 -9.60 17.01
C ILE A 11 -0.04 -10.33 15.89
N SER A 12 -0.44 -11.57 16.11
CA SER A 12 -1.28 -12.32 15.16
C SER A 12 -2.60 -11.62 14.86
N GLN A 13 -3.25 -11.05 15.89
CA GLN A 13 -4.45 -10.24 15.73
C GLN A 13 -4.18 -9.00 14.87
N SER A 14 -3.04 -8.32 15.06
CA SER A 14 -2.70 -7.15 14.25
C SER A 14 -2.52 -7.49 12.77
N TRP A 15 -1.94 -8.65 12.44
CA TRP A 15 -1.85 -9.14 11.06
C TRP A 15 -3.23 -9.41 10.47
N THR A 16 -4.15 -9.93 11.29
CA THR A 16 -5.55 -10.17 10.91
C THR A 16 -6.27 -8.86 10.61
N VAL A 17 -6.09 -7.83 11.44
CA VAL A 17 -6.66 -6.50 11.21
C VAL A 17 -6.17 -5.94 9.87
N THR A 18 -4.87 -6.02 9.60
CA THR A 18 -4.29 -5.56 8.33
C THR A 18 -4.84 -6.33 7.13
N ALA A 19 -5.01 -7.64 7.25
CA ALA A 19 -5.56 -8.47 6.19
C ALA A 19 -7.05 -8.19 5.90
N ILE A 20 -7.88 -8.07 6.94
CA ILE A 20 -9.29 -7.68 6.80
C ILE A 20 -9.39 -6.27 6.21
N GLY A 21 -8.63 -5.34 6.76
CA GLY A 21 -8.55 -3.96 6.29
C GLY A 21 -8.16 -3.87 4.81
N SER A 22 -7.21 -4.67 4.36
CA SER A 22 -6.79 -4.73 2.96
C SER A 22 -7.92 -5.21 2.05
N ARG A 23 -8.70 -6.22 2.48
CA ARG A 23 -9.89 -6.69 1.75
C ARG A 23 -10.99 -5.62 1.67
N VAL A 24 -11.19 -4.86 2.76
CA VAL A 24 -12.13 -3.72 2.75
C VAL A 24 -11.65 -2.65 1.78
N SER A 25 -10.37 -2.25 1.83
CA SER A 25 -9.81 -1.27 0.90
C SER A 25 -9.87 -1.74 -0.56
N GLN A 26 -9.61 -3.02 -0.84
CA GLN A 26 -9.79 -3.58 -2.18
C GLN A 26 -11.24 -3.44 -2.64
N ARG A 27 -12.19 -3.87 -1.81
CA ARG A 27 -13.60 -3.81 -2.15
C ARG A 27 -14.09 -2.38 -2.33
N THR A 28 -13.62 -1.45 -1.49
CA THR A 28 -13.89 -0.02 -1.65
C THR A 28 -13.40 0.47 -3.01
N LEU A 29 -12.15 0.19 -3.39
CA LEU A 29 -11.59 0.62 -4.67
C LEU A 29 -12.38 0.05 -5.87
N GLU A 30 -12.79 -1.22 -5.80
CA GLU A 30 -13.63 -1.87 -6.82
C GLU A 30 -15.01 -1.22 -6.98
N LEU A 31 -15.58 -0.72 -5.89
CA LEU A 31 -16.90 -0.08 -5.88
C LEU A 31 -16.85 1.39 -6.35
N VAL A 32 -15.70 2.05 -6.25
CA VAL A 32 -15.50 3.38 -6.85
C VAL A 32 -15.54 3.22 -8.36
N GLY A 33 -16.53 3.82 -9.02
CA GLY A 33 -16.64 3.86 -10.49
C GLY A 33 -15.70 4.88 -11.13
N GLU A 34 -16.05 5.32 -12.34
CA GLU A 34 -15.39 6.48 -12.98
C GLU A 34 -15.58 7.75 -12.13
N PRO A 35 -14.61 8.69 -12.16
CA PRO A 35 -14.76 9.97 -11.48
C PRO A 35 -16.06 10.68 -11.88
N ALA A 36 -16.85 11.09 -10.89
CA ALA A 36 -18.10 11.79 -11.12
C ALA A 36 -17.87 13.15 -11.79
N PRO A 37 -18.79 13.63 -12.66
CA PRO A 37 -18.67 14.95 -13.26
C PRO A 37 -18.45 16.05 -12.21
N GLY A 38 -17.42 16.88 -12.42
CA GLY A 38 -17.05 17.95 -11.51
C GLY A 38 -16.17 17.53 -10.33
N SER A 39 -15.94 16.23 -10.10
CA SER A 39 -14.98 15.77 -9.09
C SER A 39 -13.55 16.21 -9.42
N ARG A 40 -12.65 16.20 -8.43
CA ARG A 40 -11.26 16.62 -8.63
C ARG A 40 -10.56 15.78 -9.70
N LEU A 41 -10.71 14.46 -9.67
CA LEU A 41 -10.13 13.59 -10.69
C LEU A 41 -10.77 13.78 -12.07
N ALA A 42 -12.08 14.04 -12.15
CA ALA A 42 -12.72 14.38 -13.43
C ALA A 42 -12.15 15.68 -14.03
N GLN A 43 -11.85 16.68 -13.19
CA GLN A 43 -11.20 17.92 -13.62
C GLN A 43 -9.77 17.67 -14.12
N VAL A 44 -9.00 16.84 -13.41
CA VAL A 44 -7.65 16.43 -13.81
C VAL A 44 -7.67 15.71 -15.17
N ASP A 45 -8.54 14.71 -15.33
CA ASP A 45 -8.65 13.94 -16.58
C ASP A 45 -9.13 14.81 -17.75
N THR A 46 -10.01 15.79 -17.49
CA THR A 46 -10.44 16.76 -18.50
C THR A 46 -9.30 17.68 -18.92
N ALA A 47 -8.50 18.14 -17.96
CA ALA A 47 -7.39 19.05 -18.21
C ALA A 47 -6.18 18.38 -18.89
N TYR A 48 -6.03 17.06 -18.78
CA TYR A 48 -5.00 16.28 -19.46
C TYR A 48 -5.59 15.18 -20.35
N PRO A 49 -5.99 15.51 -21.60
CA PRO A 49 -6.80 14.62 -22.44
C PRO A 49 -6.02 13.46 -23.10
N TYR A 50 -4.71 13.34 -22.85
CA TYR A 50 -3.86 12.36 -23.53
C TYR A 50 -3.91 10.98 -22.86
N GLU A 51 -4.20 10.91 -21.57
CA GLU A 51 -4.47 9.67 -20.82
C GLU A 51 -5.25 10.00 -19.54
N GLN A 52 -5.97 9.01 -19.00
CA GLN A 52 -6.71 9.16 -17.75
C GLN A 52 -5.74 9.05 -16.56
N VAL A 53 -5.53 10.17 -15.87
CA VAL A 53 -4.72 10.24 -14.65
C VAL A 53 -5.39 9.44 -13.54
N SER A 54 -6.72 9.49 -13.44
CA SER A 54 -7.48 8.66 -12.50
C SER A 54 -7.23 7.16 -12.70
N GLY A 55 -7.14 6.70 -13.94
CA GLY A 55 -6.80 5.32 -14.29
C GLY A 55 -5.42 4.91 -13.79
N ARG A 56 -4.43 5.80 -13.86
CA ARG A 56 -3.06 5.58 -13.33
C ARG A 56 -3.05 5.48 -11.81
N VAL A 57 -3.75 6.40 -11.13
CA VAL A 57 -3.90 6.34 -9.66
C VAL A 57 -4.53 5.02 -9.23
N ARG A 58 -5.63 4.62 -9.88
CA ARG A 58 -6.28 3.33 -9.63
C ARG A 58 -5.32 2.16 -9.86
N GLY A 59 -4.51 2.20 -10.91
CA GLY A 59 -3.49 1.19 -11.21
C GLY A 59 -2.48 1.02 -10.07
N TYR A 60 -1.94 2.12 -9.53
CA TYR A 60 -1.02 2.09 -8.39
C TYR A 60 -1.66 1.52 -7.11
N LEU A 61 -2.90 1.93 -6.81
CA LEU A 61 -3.63 1.40 -5.65
C LEU A 61 -3.97 -0.07 -5.82
N SER A 62 -4.34 -0.50 -7.02
CA SER A 62 -4.63 -1.91 -7.33
C SER A 62 -3.37 -2.76 -7.14
N ALA A 63 -2.21 -2.33 -7.66
CA ALA A 63 -0.94 -3.02 -7.45
C ALA A 63 -0.58 -3.11 -5.96
N ALA A 64 -0.78 -2.05 -5.18
CA ALA A 64 -0.54 -2.07 -3.74
C ALA A 64 -1.45 -3.09 -3.02
N LEU A 65 -2.72 -3.13 -3.40
CA LEU A 65 -3.71 -4.05 -2.85
C LEU A 65 -3.43 -5.50 -3.25
N GLU A 66 -3.00 -5.79 -4.48
CA GLU A 66 -2.62 -7.15 -4.90
C GLU A 66 -1.55 -7.75 -3.97
N HIS A 67 -0.55 -6.94 -3.59
CA HIS A 67 0.46 -7.34 -2.62
C HIS A 67 -0.13 -7.60 -1.23
N LEU A 68 -0.95 -6.68 -0.71
CA LEU A 68 -1.55 -6.82 0.62
C LEU A 68 -2.58 -7.95 0.69
N ILE A 69 -3.31 -8.22 -0.39
CA ILE A 69 -4.26 -9.33 -0.50
C ILE A 69 -3.52 -10.65 -0.57
N PHE A 70 -2.39 -10.73 -1.27
CA PHE A 70 -1.52 -11.90 -1.21
C PHE A 70 -1.08 -12.20 0.24
N TRP A 71 -0.69 -11.17 1.01
CA TRP A 71 -0.45 -11.35 2.45
C TRP A 71 -1.71 -11.79 3.19
N ALA A 72 -2.86 -11.18 2.92
CA ALA A 72 -4.11 -11.47 3.58
C ALA A 72 -4.54 -12.93 3.39
N ASP A 73 -4.42 -13.46 2.18
CA ASP A 73 -4.77 -14.84 1.84
C ASP A 73 -3.78 -15.85 2.40
N TYR A 74 -2.51 -15.45 2.52
CA TYR A 74 -1.48 -16.28 3.14
C TYR A 74 -1.63 -16.34 4.67
N ALA A 75 -1.72 -15.18 5.33
CA ALA A 75 -1.70 -15.05 6.78
C ALA A 75 -3.07 -15.31 7.43
N THR A 76 -4.16 -14.98 6.72
CA THR A 76 -5.55 -15.10 7.20
C THR A 76 -6.49 -15.57 6.08
N PRO A 77 -6.33 -16.80 5.60
CA PRO A 77 -7.18 -17.31 4.53
C PRO A 77 -8.65 -17.32 4.96
N LEU A 78 -9.57 -17.16 4.01
CA LEU A 78 -11.01 -17.22 4.29
C LEU A 78 -11.52 -18.66 4.46
N LYS A 79 -10.66 -19.65 4.16
CA LYS A 79 -10.92 -21.08 4.29
C LYS A 79 -9.69 -21.74 4.88
N PHE A 80 -9.87 -22.49 5.96
CA PHE A 80 -8.78 -23.20 6.66
C PHE A 80 -8.99 -24.70 6.55
N HIS A 81 -7.89 -25.42 6.37
CA HIS A 81 -7.83 -26.84 6.72
C HIS A 81 -7.42 -26.96 8.19
N GLU A 82 -7.96 -27.94 8.93
CA GLU A 82 -7.70 -28.09 10.37
C GLU A 82 -6.20 -28.26 10.69
N ASP A 83 -5.47 -28.92 9.78
CA ASP A 83 -4.01 -29.13 9.91
C ASP A 83 -3.15 -28.00 9.31
N GLN A 84 -3.75 -26.91 8.81
CA GLN A 84 -2.97 -25.86 8.14
C GLN A 84 -2.23 -24.98 9.16
N ALA A 85 -0.90 -25.02 9.12
CA ALA A 85 -0.04 -24.08 9.82
C ALA A 85 0.47 -22.97 8.88
N VAL A 86 0.42 -21.71 9.34
CA VAL A 86 0.98 -20.56 8.61
C VAL A 86 2.41 -20.31 9.09
N LEU A 87 3.39 -20.47 8.20
CA LEU A 87 4.82 -20.34 8.51
C LEU A 87 5.44 -19.04 8.00
N VAL A 88 5.25 -17.95 8.73
CA VAL A 88 5.70 -16.62 8.28
C VAL A 88 7.23 -16.53 8.22
N SER A 89 7.74 -16.20 7.03
CA SER A 89 9.15 -15.96 6.77
C SER A 89 9.46 -14.47 6.62
N LEU A 90 10.66 -14.06 7.06
CA LEU A 90 11.08 -12.65 7.07
C LEU A 90 10.97 -11.97 5.69
N ARG A 91 11.66 -12.50 4.68
CA ARG A 91 11.84 -11.81 3.39
C ARG A 91 10.53 -11.63 2.61
N PRO A 92 9.66 -12.65 2.49
CA PRO A 92 8.39 -12.47 1.81
C PRO A 92 7.54 -11.36 2.42
N ALA A 93 7.38 -11.34 3.75
CA ALA A 93 6.56 -10.34 4.43
C ALA A 93 7.06 -8.90 4.19
N TYR A 94 8.37 -8.67 4.35
CA TYR A 94 8.97 -7.36 4.07
C TYR A 94 8.92 -6.98 2.58
N THR A 95 9.08 -7.94 1.66
CA THR A 95 9.02 -7.67 0.22
C THR A 95 7.62 -7.24 -0.21
N ILE A 96 6.59 -7.92 0.28
CA ILE A 96 5.19 -7.57 0.05
C ILE A 96 4.89 -6.18 0.59
N ALA A 97 5.26 -5.92 1.84
CA ALA A 97 5.01 -4.63 2.48
C ALA A 97 5.74 -3.47 1.78
N ARG A 98 6.97 -3.70 1.32
CA ARG A 98 7.73 -2.74 0.51
C ARG A 98 6.98 -2.38 -0.76
N ALA A 99 6.57 -3.38 -1.54
CA ALA A 99 5.92 -3.17 -2.83
C ALA A 99 4.57 -2.44 -2.66
N ALA A 100 3.80 -2.82 -1.64
CA ALA A 100 2.57 -2.11 -1.28
C ALA A 100 2.82 -0.64 -0.92
N LEU A 101 3.85 -0.36 -0.10
CA LEU A 101 4.22 1.01 0.28
C LEU A 101 4.71 1.84 -0.91
N GLU A 102 5.57 1.28 -1.77
CA GLU A 102 6.07 1.96 -2.97
C GLU A 102 4.94 2.31 -3.95
N ALA A 103 4.05 1.36 -4.24
CA ALA A 103 2.95 1.57 -5.17
C ALA A 103 1.91 2.57 -4.61
N SER A 104 1.46 2.38 -3.37
CA SER A 104 0.46 3.29 -2.76
C SER A 104 1.00 4.70 -2.56
N ALA A 105 2.29 4.86 -2.24
CA ALA A 105 2.91 6.18 -2.13
C ALA A 105 2.86 6.97 -3.44
N GLN A 106 2.97 6.32 -4.60
CA GLN A 106 2.85 7.01 -5.90
C GLN A 106 1.43 7.56 -6.11
N ALA A 107 0.40 6.77 -5.80
CA ALA A 107 -0.99 7.22 -5.84
C ALA A 107 -1.26 8.39 -4.89
N VAL A 108 -0.81 8.25 -3.63
CA VAL A 108 -0.97 9.28 -2.61
C VAL A 108 -0.24 10.55 -3.00
N TRP A 109 1.02 10.45 -3.45
CA TRP A 109 1.81 11.60 -3.89
C TRP A 109 1.11 12.34 -5.02
N LEU A 110 0.58 11.65 -6.03
CA LEU A 110 -0.16 12.27 -7.12
C LEU A 110 -1.36 13.07 -6.60
N MET A 111 -2.14 12.51 -5.67
CA MET A 111 -3.34 13.14 -5.11
C MET A 111 -3.07 14.08 -3.92
N ASN A 112 -1.83 14.23 -3.47
CA ASN A 112 -1.47 15.08 -2.32
C ASN A 112 -1.39 16.58 -2.71
N SER A 113 -2.37 17.05 -3.49
CA SER A 113 -2.58 18.44 -3.88
C SER A 113 -4.05 18.61 -4.28
N PRO A 114 -4.72 19.71 -3.91
CA PRO A 114 -6.06 20.03 -4.41
C PRO A 114 -6.02 20.63 -5.83
N ASP A 115 -4.86 21.13 -6.29
CA ASP A 115 -4.70 21.75 -7.60
C ASP A 115 -4.60 20.68 -8.71
N PRO A 116 -5.52 20.68 -9.71
CA PRO A 116 -5.45 19.77 -10.83
C PRO A 116 -4.14 19.86 -11.62
N THR A 117 -3.57 21.07 -11.76
CA THR A 117 -2.34 21.29 -12.53
C THR A 117 -1.16 20.57 -11.87
N GLU A 118 -1.03 20.68 -10.54
CA GLU A 118 -0.02 19.96 -9.78
C GLU A 118 -0.23 18.43 -9.83
N CYS A 119 -1.47 17.94 -9.82
CA CYS A 119 -1.75 16.51 -10.01
C CYS A 119 -1.24 16.03 -11.38
N ILE A 120 -1.49 16.79 -12.45
CA ILE A 120 -1.00 16.51 -13.81
C ILE A 120 0.53 16.55 -13.84
N ARG A 121 1.16 17.54 -13.20
CA ARG A 121 2.63 17.63 -13.15
C ARG A 121 3.24 16.39 -12.49
N ARG A 122 2.71 15.95 -11.35
CA ARG A 122 3.16 14.74 -10.64
C ARG A 122 2.92 13.47 -11.46
N HIS A 123 1.77 13.39 -12.14
CA HIS A 123 1.48 12.31 -13.09
C HIS A 123 2.55 12.25 -14.20
N LEU A 124 2.89 13.38 -14.82
CA LEU A 124 3.93 13.46 -15.85
C LEU A 124 5.31 13.06 -15.33
N CYS A 125 5.66 13.44 -14.09
CA CYS A 125 6.89 12.97 -13.44
C CYS A 125 6.94 11.44 -13.35
N LEU A 126 5.86 10.79 -12.91
CA LEU A 126 5.79 9.32 -12.81
C LEU A 126 5.75 8.65 -14.18
N ALA A 127 5.01 9.19 -15.14
CA ALA A 127 4.94 8.66 -16.50
C ALA A 127 6.31 8.67 -17.19
N ARG A 128 7.07 9.77 -17.04
CA ARG A 128 8.47 9.82 -17.51
C ARG A 128 9.36 8.84 -16.78
N TRP A 129 9.19 8.70 -15.46
CA TRP A 129 9.96 7.72 -14.70
C TRP A 129 9.70 6.29 -15.19
N ASP A 130 8.44 5.93 -15.43
CA ASP A 130 8.02 4.63 -15.96
C ASP A 130 8.60 4.37 -17.36
N LEU A 131 8.57 5.35 -18.27
CA LEU A 131 9.22 5.23 -19.58
C LEU A 131 10.74 5.00 -19.47
N GLN A 132 11.39 5.63 -18.50
CA GLN A 132 12.82 5.42 -18.26
C GLN A 132 13.14 4.02 -17.74
N GLU A 133 12.34 3.48 -16.80
CA GLU A 133 12.46 2.10 -16.34
C GLU A 133 12.11 1.10 -17.45
N TYR A 134 11.05 1.38 -18.22
CA TYR A 134 10.65 0.57 -19.36
C TYR A 134 11.75 0.49 -20.41
N ARG A 135 12.45 1.60 -20.68
CA ARG A 135 13.61 1.63 -21.57
C ARG A 135 14.76 0.76 -21.05
N LYS A 136 15.03 0.77 -19.74
CA LYS A 136 16.07 -0.07 -19.11
C LYS A 136 15.73 -1.57 -19.22
N SER A 137 14.44 -1.92 -19.25
CA SER A 137 13.99 -3.31 -19.42
C SER A 137 14.28 -3.90 -20.81
N LYS A 138 14.56 -3.05 -21.82
CA LYS A 138 14.83 -3.50 -23.19
C LYS A 138 16.30 -3.81 -23.40
N LEU A 139 16.59 -4.83 -24.20
CA LEU A 139 17.94 -5.15 -24.66
C LEU A 139 18.24 -4.52 -26.02
N ASP A 140 17.27 -4.54 -26.92
CA ASP A 140 17.38 -4.04 -28.29
C ASP A 140 17.47 -2.51 -28.36
N THR A 141 18.37 -2.01 -29.21
CA THR A 141 18.62 -0.57 -29.40
C THR A 141 17.44 0.13 -30.05
N ALA A 142 16.78 -0.49 -31.05
CA ALA A 142 15.64 0.14 -31.72
C ALA A 142 14.45 0.31 -30.77
N ALA A 143 14.19 -0.69 -29.91
CA ALA A 143 13.19 -0.59 -28.85
C ALA A 143 13.51 0.52 -27.85
N LYS A 144 14.79 0.69 -27.47
CA LYS A 144 15.22 1.77 -26.57
C LYS A 144 15.00 3.16 -27.18
N GLU A 145 15.36 3.34 -28.45
CA GLU A 145 15.16 4.61 -29.15
C GLU A 145 13.67 4.90 -29.37
N SER A 146 12.84 3.89 -29.62
CA SER A 146 11.37 4.06 -29.69
C SER A 146 10.79 4.58 -28.37
N ILE A 147 11.19 4.04 -27.22
CA ILE A 147 10.72 4.50 -25.91
C ILE A 147 11.24 5.91 -25.59
N LYS A 148 12.49 6.21 -25.98
CA LYS A 148 13.06 7.56 -25.85
C LYS A 148 12.28 8.58 -26.69
N ALA A 149 11.84 8.20 -27.89
CA ALA A 149 10.99 9.04 -28.72
C ALA A 149 9.61 9.29 -28.07
N GLN A 150 9.02 8.27 -27.42
CA GLN A 150 7.78 8.43 -26.66
C GLN A 150 7.95 9.40 -25.47
N GLU A 151 9.06 9.31 -24.75
CA GLU A 151 9.36 10.27 -23.67
C GLU A 151 9.49 11.70 -24.20
N ALA A 152 10.21 11.89 -25.31
CA ALA A 152 10.36 13.19 -25.95
C ALA A 152 9.02 13.75 -26.44
N GLU A 153 8.15 12.89 -26.99
CA GLU A 153 6.81 13.26 -27.42
C GLU A 153 5.93 13.69 -26.23
N LEU A 154 5.99 12.96 -25.10
CA LEU A 154 5.29 13.34 -23.87
C LEU A 154 5.69 14.74 -23.40
N VAL A 155 7.00 15.03 -23.35
CA VAL A 155 7.53 16.35 -22.98
C VAL A 155 7.06 17.43 -23.95
N GLN A 156 7.12 17.16 -25.25
CA GLN A 156 6.69 18.11 -26.29
C GLN A 156 5.20 18.45 -26.19
N ARG A 157 4.33 17.46 -25.92
CA ARG A 157 2.87 17.66 -25.83
C ARG A 157 2.46 18.62 -24.72
N VAL A 158 3.27 18.75 -23.67
CA VAL A 158 2.95 19.54 -22.47
C VAL A 158 3.82 20.80 -22.31
N SER A 159 4.71 21.08 -23.26
CA SER A 159 5.71 22.15 -23.16
C SER A 159 5.12 23.57 -23.12
N ALA A 160 3.85 23.74 -23.52
CA ALA A 160 3.14 25.01 -23.40
C ALA A 160 2.74 25.35 -21.96
N VAL A 161 2.70 24.35 -21.07
CA VAL A 161 2.23 24.48 -19.68
C VAL A 161 3.36 24.21 -18.69
N PHE A 162 4.22 23.22 -18.97
CA PHE A 162 5.31 22.84 -18.08
C PHE A 162 6.66 22.96 -18.79
N ALA A 163 7.62 23.55 -18.08
CA ALA A 163 9.02 23.42 -18.44
C ALA A 163 9.50 21.99 -18.18
N GLU A 164 10.44 21.49 -18.99
CA GLU A 164 10.90 20.10 -18.90
C GLU A 164 11.46 19.74 -17.51
N ASP A 165 12.07 20.71 -16.82
CA ASP A 165 12.63 20.55 -15.49
C ASP A 165 11.57 20.36 -14.40
N GLN A 166 10.37 20.94 -14.57
CA GLN A 166 9.25 20.83 -13.64
C GLN A 166 8.61 19.43 -13.64
N ILE A 167 8.75 18.70 -14.75
CA ILE A 167 8.20 17.34 -14.93
C ILE A 167 9.30 16.27 -14.93
N ARG A 168 10.46 16.52 -14.31
CA ARG A 168 11.49 15.49 -14.17
C ARG A 168 11.00 14.34 -13.28
N PRO A 169 11.47 13.09 -13.52
CA PRO A 169 11.26 12.00 -12.57
C PRO A 169 11.68 12.40 -11.15
N PRO A 170 10.99 11.88 -10.11
CA PRO A 170 11.39 12.09 -8.73
C PRO A 170 12.76 11.46 -8.44
N ASN A 171 13.40 11.83 -7.33
CA ASN A 171 14.72 11.32 -6.93
C ASN A 171 14.65 9.89 -6.33
N GLY A 172 13.90 9.00 -6.98
CA GLY A 172 13.64 7.63 -6.55
C GLY A 172 12.47 7.48 -5.59
N TYR A 173 12.23 6.23 -5.17
CA TYR A 173 11.06 5.87 -4.35
C TYR A 173 11.01 6.58 -3.00
N LEU A 174 12.17 6.80 -2.36
CA LEU A 174 12.20 7.40 -1.04
C LEU A 174 11.67 8.84 -1.04
N ASP A 175 11.96 9.61 -2.10
CA ASP A 175 11.45 10.97 -2.29
C ASP A 175 9.91 10.97 -2.37
N VAL A 176 9.35 10.07 -3.19
CA VAL A 176 7.90 9.88 -3.33
C VAL A 176 7.26 9.41 -2.02
N ILE A 177 7.86 8.45 -1.32
CA ILE A 177 7.35 7.92 -0.05
C ILE A 177 7.31 9.01 1.03
N ARG A 178 8.40 9.76 1.20
CA ARG A 178 8.46 10.85 2.17
C ARG A 178 7.43 11.95 1.86
N SER A 179 7.29 12.32 0.58
CA SER A 179 6.32 13.33 0.15
C SER A 179 4.87 12.85 0.23
N ALA A 180 4.61 11.56 0.00
CA ALA A 180 3.29 10.97 0.23
C ALA A 180 2.93 10.97 1.72
N CYS A 181 3.91 10.68 2.58
CA CYS A 181 3.73 10.64 4.03
C CYS A 181 3.81 12.01 4.72
N SER A 182 3.81 13.10 3.95
CA SER A 182 3.61 14.45 4.48
C SER A 182 2.14 14.88 4.48
N ALA A 183 1.23 14.02 4.01
CA ALA A 183 -0.22 14.26 4.12
C ALA A 183 -0.63 14.26 5.60
N GLU A 184 -1.34 15.30 6.04
CA GLU A 184 -1.65 15.55 7.44
C GLU A 184 -2.52 14.45 8.06
N GLU A 185 -3.46 13.90 7.30
CA GLU A 185 -4.39 12.88 7.77
C GLU A 185 -3.82 11.46 7.74
N LEU A 186 -2.61 11.26 7.22
CA LEU A 186 -1.97 9.95 7.18
C LEU A 186 -1.29 9.64 8.53
N PRO A 187 -1.70 8.57 9.26
CA PRO A 187 -1.12 8.22 10.55
C PRO A 187 0.21 7.45 10.41
N LEU A 188 1.14 7.99 9.64
CA LEU A 188 2.49 7.49 9.40
C LEU A 188 3.41 8.66 9.04
N THR A 189 4.44 8.91 9.85
CA THR A 189 5.40 10.00 9.57
C THR A 189 6.33 9.63 8.42
N ALA A 190 6.88 10.64 7.73
CA ALA A 190 7.87 10.43 6.67
C ALA A 190 9.12 9.69 7.17
N ASP A 191 9.56 9.93 8.41
CA ASP A 191 10.75 9.28 8.98
C ASP A 191 10.47 7.82 9.35
N ASP A 192 9.28 7.50 9.88
CA ASP A 192 8.86 6.12 10.10
C ASP A 192 8.72 5.35 8.78
N ALA A 193 8.10 5.98 7.77
CA ALA A 193 7.97 5.40 6.45
C ALA A 193 9.33 5.10 5.81
N GLU A 194 10.29 6.03 5.89
CA GLU A 194 11.66 5.81 5.43
C GLU A 194 12.34 4.66 6.16
N ARG A 195 12.28 4.64 7.50
CA ARG A 195 12.91 3.60 8.32
C ARG A 195 12.39 2.23 7.93
N LEU A 196 11.06 2.07 7.83
CA LEU A 196 10.41 0.82 7.48
C LEU A 196 10.70 0.42 6.02
N TRP A 197 10.68 1.38 5.08
CA TRP A 197 11.03 1.12 3.68
C TRP A 197 12.47 0.65 3.53
N ARG A 198 13.44 1.26 4.24
CA ARG A 198 14.85 0.84 4.20
C ARG A 198 15.04 -0.57 4.75
N ALA A 199 14.36 -0.91 5.85
CA ALA A 199 14.34 -2.28 6.38
C ALA A 199 13.80 -3.28 5.36
N ALA A 200 12.68 -2.93 4.72
CA ALA A 200 12.04 -3.77 3.73
C ALA A 200 12.89 -3.94 2.46
N SER A 201 13.51 -2.87 1.98
CA SER A 201 14.44 -2.88 0.85
C SER A 201 15.68 -3.72 1.15
N GLY A 202 16.27 -3.55 2.34
CA GLY A 202 17.39 -4.37 2.79
C GLY A 202 17.05 -5.86 2.81
N ALA A 203 15.89 -6.22 3.38
CA ALA A 203 15.43 -7.59 3.46
C ALA A 203 15.14 -8.19 2.07
N ALA A 204 14.44 -7.47 1.20
CA ALA A 204 14.10 -7.90 -0.16
C ALA A 204 15.34 -8.17 -1.02
N HIS A 205 16.40 -7.38 -0.85
CA HIS A 205 17.67 -7.57 -1.56
C HIS A 205 18.66 -8.51 -0.87
N GLY A 206 18.25 -9.19 0.21
CA GLY A 206 19.10 -10.15 0.92
C GLY A 206 20.37 -9.52 1.50
N LYS A 207 20.32 -8.23 1.89
CA LYS A 207 21.44 -7.59 2.59
C LYS A 207 21.74 -8.34 3.89
N GLN A 208 22.95 -8.14 4.43
CA GLN A 208 23.37 -8.87 5.62
C GLN A 208 22.79 -8.30 6.91
N TRP A 209 22.76 -6.98 7.06
CA TRP A 209 22.29 -6.33 8.29
C TRP A 209 20.83 -6.67 8.69
N PRO A 210 19.86 -6.88 7.77
CA PRO A 210 18.51 -7.32 8.13
C PRO A 210 18.47 -8.73 8.74
N ASN A 211 19.47 -9.57 8.49
CA ASN A 211 19.57 -10.87 9.17
C ASN A 211 19.91 -10.73 10.66
N VAL A 212 20.45 -9.57 11.05
CA VAL A 212 20.78 -9.24 12.43
C VAL A 212 19.64 -8.42 13.04
N GLU A 213 19.24 -7.33 12.38
CA GLU A 213 18.31 -6.34 12.95
C GLU A 213 16.84 -6.72 12.89
N LEU A 214 16.42 -7.56 11.94
CA LEU A 214 15.00 -7.92 11.75
C LEU A 214 14.69 -9.33 12.26
N ARG A 215 15.50 -9.81 13.20
CA ARG A 215 15.34 -11.10 13.85
C ARG A 215 15.39 -10.92 15.36
N THR A 216 14.70 -11.79 16.07
CA THR A 216 14.75 -11.87 17.52
C THR A 216 15.25 -13.24 17.95
N THR A 217 15.89 -13.27 19.12
CA THR A 217 16.40 -14.48 19.73
C THR A 217 15.34 -15.06 20.66
N VAL A 218 14.97 -16.31 20.44
CA VAL A 218 13.99 -17.02 21.27
C VAL A 218 14.62 -18.24 21.92
N ALA A 219 14.21 -18.53 23.15
CA ALA A 219 14.58 -19.74 23.86
C ALA A 219 13.89 -20.94 23.19
N THR A 220 14.66 -21.97 22.86
CA THR A 220 14.15 -23.19 22.20
C THR A 220 14.26 -24.44 23.06
N GLY A 221 14.98 -24.37 24.18
CA GLY A 221 15.13 -25.47 25.12
C GLY A 221 16.33 -25.29 26.04
N MET A 222 16.66 -26.35 26.76
CA MET A 222 17.89 -26.46 27.55
C MET A 222 18.60 -27.76 27.21
N THR A 223 19.88 -27.68 26.86
CA THR A 223 20.75 -28.85 26.67
C THR A 223 21.93 -28.73 27.60
N GLN A 224 22.13 -29.73 28.46
CA GLN A 224 23.27 -29.80 29.38
C GLN A 224 23.52 -28.48 30.14
N SER A 225 22.47 -27.91 30.75
CA SER A 225 22.50 -26.62 31.49
C SER A 225 22.80 -25.36 30.65
N VAL A 226 22.89 -25.45 29.33
CA VAL A 226 22.97 -24.31 28.41
C VAL A 226 21.59 -24.06 27.79
N GLN A 227 21.13 -22.81 27.82
CA GLN A 227 19.90 -22.40 27.15
C GLN A 227 20.14 -22.36 25.64
N GLU A 228 19.41 -23.19 24.90
CA GLU A 228 19.46 -23.18 23.44
C GLU A 228 18.61 -22.04 22.91
N THR A 229 19.18 -21.28 21.98
CA THR A 229 18.48 -20.15 21.35
C THR A 229 18.43 -20.31 19.84
N ALA A 230 17.38 -19.75 19.25
CA ALA A 230 17.24 -19.65 17.81
C ALA A 230 16.94 -18.22 17.39
N LEU A 231 17.44 -17.85 16.21
CA LEU A 231 17.09 -16.60 15.54
C LEU A 231 15.87 -16.81 14.66
N VAL A 232 14.76 -16.18 15.03
CA VAL A 232 13.50 -16.18 14.28
C VAL A 232 13.21 -14.79 13.72
N PRO A 233 12.40 -14.65 12.65
CA PRO A 233 11.94 -13.34 12.19
C PRO A 233 11.32 -12.55 13.33
N ASP A 234 11.59 -11.24 13.42
CA ASP A 234 10.94 -10.38 14.40
C ASP A 234 9.46 -10.15 14.01
N PRO A 235 8.49 -10.68 14.78
CA PRO A 235 7.08 -10.54 14.45
C PRO A 235 6.59 -9.09 14.62
N ILE A 236 7.24 -8.28 15.46
CA ILE A 236 6.92 -6.85 15.66
C ILE A 236 7.32 -6.05 14.42
N GLY A 237 8.56 -6.23 13.95
CA GLY A 237 9.02 -5.60 12.71
C GLY A 237 8.16 -5.97 11.48
N ILE A 238 7.72 -7.23 11.38
CA ILE A 238 6.80 -7.67 10.32
C ILE A 238 5.45 -6.95 10.43
N ARG A 239 4.87 -6.87 11.63
CA ARG A 239 3.64 -6.09 11.86
C ARG A 239 3.83 -4.65 11.41
N ASP A 240 4.90 -3.99 11.84
CA ASP A 240 5.09 -2.56 11.62
C ASP A 240 5.23 -2.23 10.13
N VAL A 241 5.98 -3.03 9.37
CA VAL A 241 6.14 -2.80 7.93
C VAL A 241 4.85 -3.07 7.16
N LEU A 242 4.10 -4.13 7.49
CA LEU A 242 2.81 -4.43 6.89
C LEU A 242 1.79 -3.33 7.20
N ASN A 243 1.77 -2.85 8.44
CA ASN A 243 0.90 -1.75 8.85
C ASN A 243 1.23 -0.45 8.12
N ALA A 244 2.50 -0.15 7.86
CA ALA A 244 2.87 1.01 7.05
C ALA A 244 2.34 0.89 5.61
N GLY A 245 2.58 -0.24 4.94
CA GLY A 245 2.06 -0.48 3.59
C GLY A 245 0.52 -0.40 3.54
N TYR A 246 -0.16 -0.97 4.52
CA TYR A 246 -1.61 -0.91 4.64
C TYR A 246 -2.14 0.50 4.90
N LYS A 247 -1.56 1.26 5.84
CA LYS A 247 -2.00 2.63 6.15
C LYS A 247 -1.93 3.56 4.93
N VAL A 248 -0.82 3.52 4.18
CA VAL A 248 -0.66 4.34 2.97
C VAL A 248 -1.64 3.90 1.89
N THR A 249 -1.83 2.59 1.71
CA THR A 249 -2.80 2.04 0.74
C THR A 249 -4.23 2.42 1.09
N GLN A 250 -4.64 2.25 2.34
CA GLN A 250 -5.97 2.61 2.82
C GLN A 250 -6.24 4.10 2.64
N TYR A 251 -5.30 4.96 3.04
CA TYR A 251 -5.41 6.40 2.84
C TYR A 251 -5.54 6.74 1.35
N GLY A 252 -4.71 6.13 0.49
CA GLY A 252 -4.78 6.32 -0.95
C GLY A 252 -6.13 5.89 -1.56
N VAL A 253 -6.69 4.76 -1.13
CA VAL A 253 -8.03 4.30 -1.58
C VAL A 253 -9.13 5.28 -1.17
N LEU A 254 -9.12 5.74 0.09
CA LEU A 254 -10.13 6.69 0.57
C LEU A 254 -9.99 8.05 -0.10
N ARG A 255 -8.76 8.52 -0.32
CA ARG A 255 -8.48 9.75 -1.05
C ARG A 255 -8.92 9.66 -2.51
N PHE A 256 -8.69 8.51 -3.16
CA PHE A 256 -9.14 8.27 -4.53
C PHE A 256 -10.67 8.30 -4.63
N ALA A 257 -11.37 7.67 -3.69
CA ALA A 257 -12.83 7.68 -3.63
C ALA A 257 -13.37 9.11 -3.41
N ASP A 258 -12.74 9.90 -2.54
CA ASP A 258 -13.08 11.31 -2.30
C ASP A 258 -12.87 12.17 -3.56
N TYR A 259 -11.70 12.04 -4.19
CA TYR A 259 -11.35 12.77 -5.41
C TYR A 259 -12.20 12.36 -6.62
N SER A 260 -12.76 11.14 -6.59
CA SER A 260 -13.72 10.65 -7.58
C SER A 260 -15.15 11.14 -7.31
N GLY A 261 -15.40 11.84 -6.20
CA GLY A 261 -16.73 12.36 -5.84
C GLY A 261 -17.68 11.29 -5.30
N ALA A 262 -17.13 10.19 -4.76
CA ALA A 262 -17.94 9.09 -4.26
C ALA A 262 -18.40 9.29 -2.80
N ASP A 263 -19.51 8.67 -2.42
CA ASP A 263 -19.95 8.63 -1.02
C ASP A 263 -19.10 7.65 -0.20
N LEU A 264 -18.05 8.16 0.44
CA LEU A 264 -17.14 7.37 1.27
C LEU A 264 -17.83 6.57 2.37
N HIS A 265 -18.89 7.11 2.97
CA HIS A 265 -19.58 6.43 4.08
C HIS A 265 -20.29 5.18 3.55
N GLN A 266 -21.08 5.35 2.50
CA GLN A 266 -21.80 4.24 1.87
C GLN A 266 -20.84 3.19 1.31
N LEU A 267 -19.78 3.62 0.61
CA LEU A 267 -18.76 2.71 0.09
C LEU A 267 -18.07 1.89 1.18
N SER A 268 -17.67 2.55 2.28
CA SER A 268 -16.99 1.87 3.39
C SER A 268 -17.92 0.87 4.07
N LEU A 269 -19.20 1.22 4.23
CA LEU A 269 -20.22 0.34 4.79
C LEU A 269 -20.43 -0.90 3.90
N ASP A 270 -20.65 -0.71 2.60
CA ASP A 270 -20.89 -1.79 1.65
C ASP A 270 -19.68 -2.73 1.54
N ALA A 271 -18.47 -2.17 1.47
CA ALA A 271 -17.24 -2.94 1.45
C ALA A 271 -17.07 -3.77 2.74
N THR A 272 -17.35 -3.17 3.89
CA THR A 272 -17.22 -3.85 5.19
C THR A 272 -18.25 -4.96 5.37
N LEU A 273 -19.51 -4.72 4.98
CA LEU A 273 -20.56 -5.75 5.01
C LEU A 273 -20.21 -6.91 4.08
N TRP A 274 -19.71 -6.61 2.87
CA TRP A 274 -19.28 -7.63 1.93
C TRP A 274 -18.14 -8.49 2.51
N VAL A 275 -17.08 -7.89 3.07
CA VAL A 275 -15.98 -8.65 3.69
C VAL A 275 -16.50 -9.47 4.87
N SER A 276 -17.32 -8.88 5.73
CA SER A 276 -17.88 -9.57 6.91
C SER A 276 -18.68 -10.81 6.51
N SER A 277 -19.43 -10.76 5.40
CA SER A 277 -20.18 -11.91 4.87
C SER A 277 -19.30 -13.07 4.37
N ARG A 278 -17.99 -12.82 4.18
CA ARG A 278 -17.01 -13.79 3.67
C ARG A 278 -16.09 -14.33 4.75
N LEU A 279 -16.03 -13.68 5.92
CA LEU A 279 -15.17 -14.13 7.01
C LEU A 279 -15.71 -15.44 7.60
N PRO A 280 -14.84 -16.43 7.85
CA PRO A 280 -15.27 -17.66 8.50
C PRO A 280 -15.84 -17.34 9.88
N GLN A 281 -17.09 -17.74 10.11
CA GLN A 281 -17.73 -17.60 11.41
C GLN A 281 -17.10 -18.59 12.39
N ARG A 282 -16.32 -18.06 13.33
CA ARG A 282 -15.90 -18.81 14.50
C ARG A 282 -17.13 -19.11 15.36
N ARG A 283 -17.46 -20.40 15.52
CA ARG A 283 -18.61 -20.87 16.31
C ARG A 283 -18.51 -20.49 17.79
N ASP A 284 -17.31 -20.13 18.24
CA ASP A 284 -16.94 -19.78 19.62
C ASP A 284 -16.91 -18.27 19.89
N LEU A 285 -17.11 -17.41 18.89
CA LEU A 285 -17.17 -15.97 19.14
C LEU A 285 -18.52 -15.55 19.71
N PRO A 286 -18.55 -14.66 20.73
CA PRO A 286 -19.79 -14.05 21.20
C PRO A 286 -20.53 -13.37 20.05
N ALA A 287 -21.86 -13.49 20.03
CA ALA A 287 -22.71 -12.73 19.12
C ALA A 287 -22.38 -11.22 19.23
N GLY A 288 -22.35 -10.49 18.11
CA GLY A 288 -22.00 -9.06 18.12
C GLY A 288 -20.50 -8.75 18.03
N THR A 289 -19.61 -9.76 17.95
CA THR A 289 -18.16 -9.52 17.84
C THR A 289 -17.76 -8.98 16.48
N PHE A 290 -18.36 -9.51 15.41
CA PHE A 290 -18.12 -9.01 14.06
C PHE A 290 -18.60 -7.58 13.93
N GLU A 291 -19.82 -7.28 14.37
CA GLU A 291 -20.40 -5.93 14.34
C GLU A 291 -19.52 -4.90 15.05
N ARG A 292 -18.83 -5.28 16.14
CA ARG A 292 -17.86 -4.41 16.82
C ARG A 292 -16.60 -4.18 16.00
N ILE A 293 -16.01 -5.23 15.42
CA ILE A 293 -14.83 -5.10 14.53
C ILE A 293 -15.19 -4.24 13.31
N THR A 294 -16.34 -4.52 12.70
CA THR A 294 -16.95 -3.77 11.60
C THR A 294 -17.16 -2.30 11.98
N SER A 295 -17.70 -2.02 13.17
CA SER A 295 -17.92 -0.65 13.66
C SER A 295 -16.62 0.10 13.94
N ASP A 296 -15.62 -0.56 14.53
CA ASP A 296 -14.31 0.06 14.80
C ASP A 296 -13.57 0.40 13.51
N VAL A 297 -13.66 -0.50 12.51
CA VAL A 297 -13.18 -0.24 11.16
C VAL A 297 -13.90 0.99 10.60
N VAL A 298 -15.24 1.00 10.54
CA VAL A 298 -16.01 2.13 9.98
C VAL A 298 -15.73 3.45 10.71
N THR A 299 -15.65 3.45 12.04
CA THR A 299 -15.43 4.67 12.85
C THR A 299 -14.05 5.28 12.61
N ARG A 300 -13.04 4.44 12.40
CA ARG A 300 -11.70 4.91 12.00
C ARG A 300 -11.67 5.44 10.56
N HIS A 301 -12.53 4.94 9.67
CA HIS A 301 -12.60 5.40 8.28
C HIS A 301 -13.30 6.77 8.17
N THR A 302 -14.30 7.07 9.00
CA THR A 302 -15.01 8.36 8.98
C THR A 302 -14.24 9.52 9.63
N ALA A 303 -13.28 9.24 10.52
CA ALA A 303 -12.47 10.28 11.17
C ALA A 303 -11.59 11.09 10.21
N ILE A 304 -11.26 10.56 9.03
CA ILE A 304 -10.45 11.23 7.99
C ILE A 304 -11.21 12.40 7.33
N ARG A 305 -12.55 12.50 7.48
CA ARG A 305 -13.38 13.49 6.77
C ARG A 305 -13.45 14.89 7.40
N VAL A 306 -13.08 15.07 8.67
CA VAL A 306 -13.51 16.26 9.43
C VAL A 306 -12.57 17.46 9.31
N SER A 307 -11.36 17.31 8.73
CA SER A 307 -10.36 18.40 8.68
C SER A 307 -10.35 19.25 7.42
N GLY A 308 -11.02 18.86 6.32
CA GLY A 308 -10.76 19.43 4.99
C GLY A 308 -11.94 20.05 4.22
N SER A 309 -13.14 20.11 4.79
CA SER A 309 -14.35 20.63 4.09
C SER A 309 -14.87 21.96 4.63
N ALA A 310 -14.02 22.74 5.29
CA ALA A 310 -14.32 24.09 5.74
C ALA A 310 -13.33 25.09 5.13
N GLU A 311 -13.51 25.40 3.84
CA GLU A 311 -13.14 26.67 3.20
C GLU A 311 -13.75 26.76 1.78
#